data_AF-A0A3D0G176-F1
#
_entry.id   AF-A0A3D0G176-F1
#
_cell.length_a   1.000
_cell.length_b   1.000
_cell.length_c   1.000
_cell.angle_alpha   90.00
_cell.angle_beta   90.00
_cell.angle_gamma   90.00
#
_symmetry.space_group_name_H-M   'P 1'
#
loop_
_entity.id
_entity.type
_entity.pdbx_description
1 polymer ?
#
loop_
_entity_poly.entity_id
_entity_poly.type
_entity_poly.pdbx_seq_one_letter_code
_entity_poly.pdbx_strand_id
1 'polypeptide(L)' 'MTHVHSDTTSEMGNYAVMADGGQLKMDVIGRIEKSAPRSQAHQSSRVLSLSSNQKATVY' A
#
# COMPACT_ATOMS: atom_id res chain seq x y z
N MET A 1 6.29 -5.61 1.41
CA MET A 1 7.28 -5.69 2.53
C MET A 1 7.13 -7.03 3.25
N THR A 2 8.21 -7.65 3.71
CA THR A 2 8.14 -8.93 4.44
C THR A 2 8.93 -8.89 5.73
N HIS A 3 8.29 -9.24 6.85
CA HIS A 3 8.92 -9.44 8.14
C HIS A 3 9.32 -10.91 8.29
N VAL A 4 10.61 -11.18 8.45
CA VAL A 4 11.16 -12.54 8.64
C VAL A 4 11.77 -12.75 10.04
N HIS A 5 12.04 -11.67 10.77
CA HIS A 5 12.59 -11.67 12.12
C HIS A 5 11.59 -11.07 13.11
N SER A 6 11.68 -11.49 14.37
CA SER A 6 10.81 -10.98 15.44
C SER A 6 11.00 -9.48 15.68
N ASP A 7 9.99 -8.86 16.29
CA ASP A 7 10.07 -7.50 16.81
C ASP A 7 10.38 -6.43 15.75
N THR A 8 9.95 -6.67 14.51
CA THR A 8 10.14 -5.71 13.43
C THR A 8 8.86 -4.93 13.16
N THR A 9 8.98 -3.61 12.99
CA THR A 9 7.84 -2.73 12.68
C THR A 9 8.02 -2.11 11.30
N SER A 10 6.93 -2.02 10.55
CA SER A 10 6.91 -1.32 9.26
C SER A 10 5.70 -0.41 9.11
N GLU A 11 5.93 0.70 8.43
CA GLU A 11 4.89 1.61 7.98
C GLU A 11 5.06 1.85 6.48
N MET A 12 3.99 1.63 5.72
CA MET A 12 3.99 1.80 4.27
C MET A 12 2.93 2.82 3.86
N GLY A 13 3.40 3.91 3.25
CA GLY A 13 2.55 4.96 2.68
C GLY A 13 2.65 4.94 1.16
N ASN A 14 1.52 4.75 0.48
CA ASN A 14 1.45 4.80 -0.97
C ASN A 14 0.61 6.00 -1.39
N TYR A 15 1.15 6.84 -2.28
CA TYR A 15 0.50 8.05 -2.75
C TYR A 15 0.53 8.10 -4.26
N ALA A 16 -0.60 8.40 -4.88
CA ALA A 16 -0.69 8.59 -6.32
C ALA A 16 -1.55 9.82 -6.65
N VAL A 17 -1.16 10.53 -7.71
CA VAL A 17 -1.96 11.60 -8.31
C VAL A 17 -2.30 11.17 -9.72
N MET A 18 -3.58 11.21 -10.07
CA MET A 18 -4.08 10.80 -11.38
C MET A 18 -4.55 12.03 -12.18
N ALA A 19 -3.94 12.21 -13.35
CA ALA A 19 -4.38 13.17 -14.35
C ALA A 19 -5.56 12.63 -15.17
N ASP A 20 -6.20 13.53 -15.93
CA ASP A 20 -7.41 13.21 -16.69
C ASP A 20 -7.24 12.03 -17.66
N GLY A 21 -8.24 11.15 -17.71
CA GLY A 21 -8.19 9.88 -18.46
C GLY A 21 -7.24 8.82 -17.88
N GLY A 22 -6.60 9.08 -16.74
CA GLY A 22 -5.68 8.16 -16.07
C GLY A 22 -6.37 6.91 -15.51
N GLN A 23 -5.65 5.79 -15.54
CA GLN A 23 -6.05 4.53 -14.92
C GLN A 23 -4.95 4.06 -13.97
N LEU A 24 -5.29 3.89 -12.70
CA LEU A 24 -4.36 3.43 -11.67
C LEU A 24 -4.80 2.08 -11.12
N LYS A 25 -3.84 1.15 -11.10
CA LYS A 25 -3.91 -0.08 -10.30
C LYS A 25 -2.76 -0.08 -9.31
N MET A 26 -3.08 -0.18 -8.03
CA MET A 26 -2.12 -0.25 -6.95
C MET A 26 -2.35 -1.54 -6.18
N ASP A 27 -1.32 -2.39 -6.10
CA ASP A 27 -1.34 -3.67 -5.41
C ASP A 27 -0.23 -3.65 -4.37
N VAL A 28 -0.61 -3.62 -3.09
CA VAL A 28 0.34 -3.36 -2.01
C VAL A 28 0.19 -4.41 -0.93
N ILE A 29 1.22 -5.26 -0.83
CA ILE A 29 1.21 -6.43 0.05
C ILE A 29 2.26 -6.28 1.16
N GLY A 30 1.77 -6.31 2.40
CA GLY A 30 2.55 -6.57 3.61
C GLY A 30 2.44 -8.04 4.02
N ARG A 31 3.57 -8.66 4.40
CA ARG A 31 3.61 -10.05 4.87
C ARG A 31 4.40 -10.16 6.17
N ILE A 32 3.82 -10.84 7.16
CA ILE A 32 4.51 -11.23 8.39
C ILE A 32 4.63 -12.74 8.39
N GLU A 33 5.86 -13.25 8.33
CA GLU A 33 6.10 -14.69 8.36
C GLU A 33 5.89 -15.26 9.75
N LYS A 34 5.57 -16.55 9.84
CA LYS A 34 5.37 -17.24 11.14
C LYS A 34 6.60 -17.15 12.05
N SER A 35 7.79 -17.00 11.47
CA SER A 35 9.07 -16.82 12.18
C SER A 35 9.28 -15.42 12.78
N ALA A 36 8.36 -14.48 12.54
CA ALA A 36 8.50 -13.07 12.90
C ALA A 36 7.52 -12.64 14.01
N PRO A 37 7.53 -13.27 15.20
CA PRO A 37 6.59 -12.96 16.27
C PRO A 37 6.71 -11.50 16.70
N ARG A 38 5.58 -10.92 17.14
CA ARG A 38 5.45 -9.52 17.59
C ARG A 38 5.78 -8.46 16.54
N SER A 39 5.99 -8.85 15.29
CA SER A 39 6.15 -7.89 14.20
C SER A 39 4.83 -7.19 13.88
N GLN A 40 4.92 -5.95 13.46
CA GLN A 40 3.77 -5.09 13.16
C GLN A 40 3.95 -4.44 11.79
N ALA A 41 2.87 -4.34 11.03
CA ALA A 41 2.86 -3.70 9.73
C ALA A 41 1.63 -2.80 9.61
N HIS A 42 1.85 -1.53 9.31
CA HIS A 42 0.79 -0.57 9.03
C HIS A 42 0.90 -0.10 7.58
N GLN A 43 -0.23 -0.08 6.88
CA GLN A 43 -0.27 0.33 5.48
C GLN A 43 -1.37 1.37 5.27
N SER A 44 -1.04 2.40 4.50
CA SER A 44 -1.98 3.41 4.04
C SER A 44 -1.76 3.71 2.57
N SER A 45 -2.85 3.83 1.83
CA SER A 45 -2.83 4.16 0.40
C SER A 45 -3.78 5.32 0.15
N ARG A 46 -3.31 6.37 -0.53
CA ARG A 46 -4.09 7.55 -0.88
C ARG A 46 -3.93 7.85 -2.36
N VAL A 47 -5.05 8.07 -3.03
CA VAL A 47 -5.08 8.44 -4.45
C VAL A 47 -5.84 9.75 -4.59
N LEU A 48 -5.21 10.73 -5.23
CA LEU A 48 -5.81 12.00 -5.59
C LEU A 48 -6.17 11.97 -7.07
N SER A 49 -7.46 12.01 -7.38
CA SER A 49 -7.98 12.15 -8.74
C SER A 49 -8.19 13.61 -9.09
N LEU A 50 -7.55 14.09 -10.17
CA LEU A 50 -7.67 15.48 -10.61
C LEU A 50 -8.88 15.75 -11.53
N SER A 51 -9.55 14.71 -12.01
CA SER A 51 -10.78 14.79 -12.81
C SER A 51 -11.74 13.65 -12.47
N SER A 52 -12.99 13.79 -12.89
CA SER A 52 -14.06 12.80 -12.65
C SER A 52 -14.01 11.59 -13.59
N ASN A 53 -13.27 11.68 -14.70
CA ASN A 53 -13.23 10.64 -15.73
C ASN A 53 -12.03 9.68 -15.53
N GLN A 54 -11.88 9.16 -14.32
CA GLN A 54 -10.73 8.36 -13.90
C GLN A 54 -11.16 7.13 -13.12
N LYS A 55 -10.34 6.07 -13.19
CA LYS A 55 -10.58 4.82 -12.46
C LYS A 55 -9.34 4.45 -11.66
N ALA A 56 -9.49 4.39 -10.34
CA ALA A 56 -8.49 3.84 -9.43
C ALA A 56 -8.99 2.52 -8.85
N THR A 57 -8.07 1.55 -8.73
CA THR A 57 -8.31 0.35 -7.94
C THR A 57 -7.09 0.07 -7.07
N VAL A 58 -7.32 -0.01 -5.77
CA VAL A 58 -6.29 -0.23 -4.74
C VAL A 58 -6.63 -1.54 -4.04
N TYR A 59 -5.65 -2.45 -3.99
CA TYR A 59 -5.72 -3.76 -3.35
C TYR A 59 -4.72 -3.84 -2.19
#